data_AF-A0A453L5Q9-F1
#
_entry.id   AF-A0A453L5Q9-F1
#
_cell.length_a   1.000
_cell.length_b   1.000
_cell.length_c   1.000
_cell.angle_alpha   90.00
_cell.angle_beta   90.00
_cell.angle_gamma   90.00
#
_symmetry.space_group_name_H-M   'P 1'
#
loop_
_entity.id
_entity.type
_entity.pdbx_description
1 polymer ?
#
loop_
_entity_poly.entity_id
_entity_poly.type
_entity_poly.pdbx_seq_one_letter_code
_entity_poly.pdbx_strand_id
1 'polypeptide(L)'
;VAEPMEHDSIFRDPSPLRRMPGHRHDKLKSVKIIGFNSAKSLIELTVHIIENAGSLESLTLDTADCSLGCSDSETERCSTLGQSTLMEVPRALFAIRRYVEGIVPSTVKLDVLEPCARCCNAS
;
A
#
# COMPACT_ATOMS: atom_id res chain seq x y z
N VAL A 1 23.25 6.45 -7.55
CA VAL A 1 21.88 6.70 -8.04
C VAL A 1 21.14 5.40 -7.87
N ALA A 2 20.11 5.37 -7.03
CA ALA A 2 19.23 4.21 -6.99
C ALA A 2 18.37 4.28 -8.26
N GLU A 3 18.51 3.29 -9.14
CA GLU A 3 17.64 3.15 -10.30
C GLU A 3 16.18 3.09 -9.79
N PRO A 4 15.23 3.81 -10.41
CA PRO A 4 13.83 3.68 -10.05
C PRO A 4 13.44 2.21 -10.28
N MET A 5 13.02 1.54 -9.21
CA MET A 5 12.56 0.15 -9.33
C MET A 5 11.34 0.14 -10.25
N GLU A 6 11.51 -0.32 -11.48
CA GLU A 6 10.40 -0.58 -12.39
C GLU A 6 9.63 -1.78 -11.86
N HIS A 7 8.63 -1.51 -11.02
CA HIS A 7 7.64 -2.51 -10.67
C HIS A 7 6.56 -2.55 -11.75
N ASP A 8 6.15 -3.75 -12.16
CA ASP A 8 4.97 -3.93 -13.01
C ASP A 8 3.73 -3.47 -12.24
N SER A 9 3.39 -2.21 -12.46
CA SER A 9 2.20 -1.59 -11.89
C SER A 9 0.95 -2.30 -12.40
N ILE A 10 -0.06 -2.41 -11.53
CA ILE A 10 -1.38 -2.97 -11.88
C ILE A 10 -2.06 -2.23 -13.04
N PHE A 11 -1.63 -0.99 -13.33
CA PHE A 11 -2.12 -0.20 -14.46
C PHE A 11 -1.42 -0.51 -15.79
N ARG A 12 -0.21 -1.10 -15.76
CA ARG A 12 0.58 -1.42 -16.96
C ARG A 12 0.31 -2.85 -17.45
N ASP A 13 0.00 -3.77 -16.55
CA ASP A 13 -0.32 -5.16 -16.85
C ASP A 13 -1.82 -5.46 -16.68
N PRO A 14 -2.59 -5.57 -17.77
CA PRO A 14 -4.03 -5.83 -17.71
C PRO A 14 -4.37 -7.29 -17.39
N SER A 15 -3.38 -8.18 -17.25
CA SER A 15 -3.68 -9.57 -16.94
C SER A 15 -4.37 -9.70 -15.58
N PRO A 16 -5.20 -10.74 -15.34
CA PRO A 16 -5.86 -10.93 -14.06
C PRO A 16 -4.87 -11.00 -12.90
N LEU A 17 -5.34 -10.66 -11.70
CA LEU A 17 -4.57 -10.89 -10.47
C LEU A 17 -4.32 -12.39 -10.32
N ARG A 18 -3.06 -12.77 -10.16
CA ARG A 18 -2.70 -14.14 -9.82
C ARG A 18 -3.23 -14.46 -8.44
N ARG A 19 -3.90 -15.61 -8.31
CA ARG A 19 -4.23 -16.21 -7.03
C ARG A 19 -3.15 -17.20 -6.64
N MET A 20 -2.43 -16.89 -5.56
CA MET A 20 -1.42 -17.79 -5.02
C MET A 20 -2.11 -18.97 -4.30
N PRO A 21 -1.69 -20.23 -4.52
CA PRO A 21 -2.16 -21.36 -3.73
C PRO A 21 -1.86 -21.10 -2.25
N GLY A 22 -2.88 -21.13 -1.39
CA GLY A 22 -2.77 -20.70 0.00
C GLY A 22 -2.78 -21.84 1.00
N HIS A 23 -1.90 -21.72 1.99
CA HIS A 23 -2.09 -22.33 3.30
C HIS A 23 -2.91 -21.37 4.16
N ARG A 24 -3.78 -21.90 5.02
CA ARG A 24 -4.58 -21.06 5.92
C ARG A 24 -3.71 -20.45 7.00
N HIS A 25 -3.85 -19.14 7.20
CA HIS A 25 -3.16 -18.37 8.23
C HIS A 25 -4.10 -18.06 9.40
N ASP A 26 -4.69 -19.11 10.00
CA ASP A 26 -5.76 -18.97 11.00
C ASP A 26 -5.34 -18.32 12.33
N LYS A 27 -4.07 -17.92 12.50
CA LYS A 27 -3.57 -17.22 13.69
C LYS A 27 -3.10 -15.79 13.40
N LEU A 28 -3.08 -15.38 12.14
CA LEU A 28 -2.63 -14.04 11.76
C LEU A 28 -3.75 -13.03 12.04
N LYS A 29 -3.51 -12.14 13.00
CA LYS A 29 -4.51 -11.15 13.47
C LYS A 29 -4.28 -9.75 12.91
N SER A 30 -3.03 -9.35 12.72
CA SER A 30 -2.70 -7.98 12.33
C SER A 30 -1.62 -7.97 11.26
N VAL A 31 -1.83 -7.16 10.23
CA VAL A 31 -0.87 -6.94 9.14
C VAL A 31 -0.72 -5.45 8.90
N LYS A 32 0.53 -4.97 8.82
CA LYS A 32 0.87 -3.63 8.33
C LYS A 32 1.84 -3.77 7.17
N ILE A 33 1.50 -3.17 6.03
CA ILE A 33 2.38 -3.08 4.86
C ILE A 33 2.83 -1.63 4.73
N ILE A 34 4.14 -1.41 4.86
CA ILE A 34 4.78 -0.09 4.76
C ILE A 34 5.29 0.12 3.33
N GLY A 35 5.13 1.33 2.78
CA GLY A 35 5.53 1.65 1.41
C GLY A 35 4.60 1.01 0.38
N PHE A 36 3.31 0.88 0.70
CA PHE A 36 2.31 0.31 -0.18
C PHE A 36 2.18 1.13 -1.46
N ASN A 37 2.39 0.49 -2.60
CA ASN A 37 2.35 1.13 -3.92
C ASN A 37 1.46 0.34 -4.90
N SER A 38 1.39 0.77 -6.15
CA SER A 38 0.56 0.15 -7.20
C SER A 38 1.17 -1.09 -7.85
N ALA A 39 2.28 -1.61 -7.34
CA ALA A 39 2.87 -2.85 -7.83
C ALA A 39 1.83 -3.97 -7.77
N LYS A 40 1.61 -4.64 -8.90
CA LYS A 40 0.62 -5.71 -9.01
C LYS A 40 0.84 -6.81 -7.98
N SER A 41 2.09 -7.17 -7.72
CA SER A 41 2.46 -8.17 -6.72
C SER A 41 2.06 -7.79 -5.28
N LEU A 42 2.08 -6.51 -4.91
CA LEU A 42 1.61 -6.06 -3.59
C LEU A 42 0.09 -6.14 -3.48
N ILE A 43 -0.63 -5.83 -4.57
CA ILE A 43 -2.08 -6.03 -4.63
C ILE A 43 -2.39 -7.52 -4.47
N GLU A 44 -1.73 -8.39 -5.24
CA GLU A 44 -1.90 -9.85 -5.18
C GLU A 44 -1.60 -10.40 -3.77
N LEU A 45 -0.51 -9.96 -3.13
CA LEU A 45 -0.16 -10.33 -1.77
C LEU A 45 -1.26 -9.92 -0.77
N THR A 46 -1.78 -8.70 -0.90
CA THR A 46 -2.80 -8.17 0.01
C THR A 46 -4.11 -8.93 -0.13
N VAL A 47 -4.55 -9.19 -1.37
CA VAL A 47 -5.70 -10.04 -1.65
C VAL A 47 -5.50 -11.44 -1.05
N HIS A 48 -4.31 -12.03 -1.23
CA HIS A 48 -4.00 -13.34 -0.68
C HIS A 48 -4.11 -13.39 0.85
N ILE A 49 -3.60 -12.38 1.55
CA ILE A 49 -3.70 -12.26 3.01
C ILE A 49 -5.16 -12.21 3.44
N ILE A 50 -5.98 -11.37 2.80
CA ILE A 50 -7.41 -11.21 3.11
C ILE A 50 -8.15 -12.54 2.91
N GLU A 51 -7.85 -13.25 1.83
CA GLU A 51 -8.51 -14.53 1.50
C GLU A 51 -8.09 -15.70 2.41
N ASN A 52 -6.88 -15.67 2.97
CA ASN A 52 -6.30 -16.83 3.66
C ASN A 52 -6.10 -16.63 5.18
N ALA A 53 -6.24 -15.42 5.71
CA ALA A 53 -6.13 -15.13 7.15
C ALA A 53 -7.52 -15.00 7.80
N GLY A 54 -8.16 -16.13 8.13
CA GLY A 54 -9.51 -16.15 8.69
C GLY A 54 -9.67 -15.49 10.07
N SER A 55 -8.57 -15.28 10.80
CA SER A 55 -8.54 -14.61 12.11
C SER A 55 -8.03 -13.17 12.03
N LEU A 56 -7.96 -12.59 10.84
CA LEU A 56 -7.51 -11.22 10.67
C LEU A 56 -8.47 -10.25 11.37
N GLU A 57 -7.92 -9.35 12.15
CA GLU A 57 -8.63 -8.32 12.92
C GLU A 57 -8.27 -6.92 12.39
N SER A 58 -7.05 -6.70 11.89
CA SER A 58 -6.63 -5.42 11.34
C SER A 58 -5.69 -5.54 10.13
N LEU A 59 -5.90 -4.69 9.13
CA LEU A 59 -5.02 -4.51 7.97
C LEU A 59 -4.70 -3.03 7.81
N THR A 60 -3.41 -2.67 7.85
CA THR A 60 -2.94 -1.31 7.60
C THR A 60 -2.13 -1.25 6.32
N LEU A 61 -2.55 -0.42 5.37
CA LEU A 61 -1.86 -0.16 4.11
C LEU A 61 -1.27 1.26 4.16
N ASP A 62 0.02 1.32 4.36
CA ASP A 62 0.74 2.59 4.53
C ASP A 62 1.38 3.00 3.21
N THR A 63 0.72 3.95 2.55
CA THR A 63 1.12 4.49 1.23
C THR A 63 2.16 5.60 1.35
N ALA A 64 2.58 5.95 2.56
CA ALA A 64 3.62 6.93 2.77
C ALA A 64 4.98 6.31 2.41
N ASP A 65 5.54 6.73 1.28
CA ASP A 65 6.96 6.51 0.92
C ASP A 65 7.88 7.56 1.59
N CYS A 66 7.36 8.32 2.54
CA CYS A 66 8.13 9.30 3.29
C CYS A 66 8.93 8.58 4.37
N SER A 67 10.13 8.11 4.00
CA SER A 67 11.14 7.61 4.94
C SER A 67 11.50 8.60 6.08
N LEU A 68 11.05 9.85 6.00
CA LEU A 68 10.98 10.76 7.14
C LEU A 68 9.52 11.11 7.42
N GLY A 69 9.01 10.62 8.55
CA GLY A 69 7.73 11.07 9.07
C GLY A 69 7.78 12.59 9.28
N CYS A 70 6.67 13.27 9.02
CA CYS A 70 6.47 14.63 9.50
C CYS A 70 6.50 14.58 11.04
N SER A 71 7.66 14.81 11.66
CA SER A 71 7.69 15.15 13.09
C SER A 71 7.18 16.58 13.24
N ASP A 72 6.50 16.90 14.35
CA ASP A 72 6.05 18.26 14.67
C ASP A 72 7.22 19.24 14.89
N SER A 73 8.47 18.79 14.73
CA SER A 73 9.64 19.66 14.77
C SER A 73 9.81 20.39 13.44
N GLU A 74 9.94 21.70 13.49
CA GLU A 74 10.13 22.58 12.31
C GLU A 74 11.43 22.30 11.51
N THR A 75 12.19 21.27 11.88
CA THR A 75 13.57 21.06 11.49
C THR A 75 13.85 19.85 10.61
N GLU A 76 12.92 18.90 10.48
CA GLU A 76 13.06 17.79 9.52
C GLU A 76 12.46 18.21 8.18
N ARG A 77 13.33 18.76 7.32
CA ARG A 77 12.99 19.09 5.93
C ARG A 77 12.47 17.84 5.26
N CYS A 78 11.25 17.94 4.73
CA CYS A 78 10.75 16.88 3.88
C CYS A 78 11.72 16.69 2.71
N SER A 79 12.28 15.48 2.57
CA SER A 79 13.05 15.12 1.39
C SER A 79 12.14 15.35 0.19
N THR A 80 12.58 16.16 -0.77
CA THR A 80 11.81 16.40 -1.99
C THR A 80 11.52 15.05 -2.65
N LEU A 81 10.25 14.67 -2.62
CA LEU A 81 9.80 13.42 -3.19
C LEU A 81 10.01 13.50 -4.71
N GLY A 82 10.65 12.48 -5.29
CA GLY A 82 10.81 12.41 -6.73
C GLY A 82 9.43 12.46 -7.41
N GLN A 83 9.36 13.09 -8.59
CA GLN A 83 8.10 13.23 -9.34
C GLN A 83 7.44 11.87 -9.67
N SER A 84 8.24 10.80 -9.72
CA SER A 84 7.80 9.40 -9.82
C SER A 84 6.90 8.96 -8.66
N THR A 85 7.22 9.37 -7.44
CA THR A 85 6.52 8.95 -6.22
C THR A 85 5.24 9.78 -5.99
N LEU A 86 5.22 11.05 -6.39
CA LEU A 86 3.99 11.88 -6.36
C LEU A 86 2.87 11.28 -7.21
N MET A 87 3.21 10.68 -8.34
CA MET A 87 2.25 9.98 -9.20
C MET A 87 1.87 8.60 -8.66
N GLU A 88 2.66 8.05 -7.74
CA GLU A 88 2.48 6.70 -7.22
C GLU A 88 1.46 6.62 -6.09
N VAL A 89 1.41 7.61 -5.22
CA VAL A 89 0.44 7.67 -4.12
C VAL A 89 -1.01 7.63 -4.63
N PRO A 90 -1.42 8.47 -5.60
CA PRO A 90 -2.77 8.39 -6.16
C PRO A 90 -3.06 7.04 -6.83
N ARG A 91 -2.05 6.43 -7.47
CA ARG A 91 -2.16 5.10 -8.08
C ARG A 91 -2.37 4.01 -7.02
N ALA A 92 -1.63 4.06 -5.92
CA ALA A 92 -1.78 3.14 -4.80
C ALA A 92 -3.17 3.25 -4.17
N LEU A 93 -3.64 4.48 -3.88
CA LEU A 93 -4.97 4.72 -3.32
C LEU A 93 -6.09 4.22 -4.24
N PHE A 94 -5.96 4.45 -5.55
CA PHE A 94 -6.91 3.90 -6.51
C PHE A 94 -6.91 2.37 -6.49
N ALA A 95 -5.74 1.73 -6.44
CA ALA A 95 -5.64 0.28 -6.39
C ALA A 95 -6.27 -0.31 -5.10
N ILE A 96 -6.09 0.34 -3.95
CA ILE A 96 -6.74 -0.05 -2.69
C ILE A 96 -8.26 -0.03 -2.84
N ARG A 97 -8.83 1.10 -3.31
CA ARG A 97 -10.28 1.23 -3.53
C ARG A 97 -10.82 0.18 -4.50
N ARG A 98 -10.07 -0.08 -5.57
CA ARG A 98 -10.53 -0.94 -6.66
C ARG A 98 -10.46 -2.44 -6.34
N TYR A 99 -9.42 -2.87 -5.62
CA TYR A 99 -9.08 -4.29 -5.48
C TYR A 99 -9.11 -4.79 -4.03
N VAL A 100 -9.00 -3.90 -3.03
CA VAL A 100 -8.88 -4.29 -1.62
C VAL A 100 -10.17 -3.99 -0.85
N GLU A 101 -10.67 -2.75 -0.87
CA GLU A 101 -11.78 -2.31 -0.01
C GLU A 101 -13.02 -3.22 -0.13
N GLY A 102 -13.36 -3.64 -1.34
CA GLY A 102 -14.56 -4.47 -1.60
C GLY A 102 -14.44 -5.93 -1.16
N ILE A 103 -13.25 -6.42 -0.81
CA ILE A 103 -13.02 -7.81 -0.40
C ILE A 103 -12.65 -7.95 1.09
N VAL A 104 -12.31 -6.86 1.77
CA VAL A 104 -12.01 -6.87 3.20
C VAL A 104 -13.30 -7.21 3.97
N PRO A 105 -13.31 -8.26 4.81
CA PRO A 105 -14.47 -8.58 5.64
C PRO A 105 -14.79 -7.43 6.58
N SER A 106 -16.07 -7.16 6.84
CA SER A 106 -16.51 -6.08 7.72
C SER A 106 -16.04 -6.20 9.18
N THR A 107 -15.56 -7.37 9.58
CA THR A 107 -14.96 -7.63 10.90
C THR A 107 -13.49 -7.19 11.00
N VAL A 108 -12.85 -6.92 9.86
CA VAL A 108 -11.45 -6.47 9.80
C VAL A 108 -11.41 -4.95 9.75
N LYS A 109 -10.62 -4.34 10.63
CA LYS A 109 -10.33 -2.91 10.56
C LYS A 109 -9.33 -2.64 9.43
N LEU A 110 -9.76 -1.96 8.37
CA LEU A 110 -8.88 -1.46 7.31
C LEU A 110 -8.47 -0.01 7.62
N ASP A 111 -7.17 0.22 7.80
CA ASP A 111 -6.59 1.55 7.93
C ASP A 111 -5.70 1.85 6.72
N VAL A 112 -5.97 2.93 6.00
CA VAL A 112 -5.12 3.41 4.91
C VAL A 112 -4.38 4.65 5.41
N LEU A 113 -3.05 4.56 5.48
CA LEU A 113 -2.23 5.71 5.86
C LEU A 113 -1.77 6.42 4.61
N GLU A 114 -2.24 7.65 4.44
CA GLU A 114 -1.83 8.56 3.38
C GLU A 114 -0.60 9.36 3.82
N PRO A 115 0.30 9.72 2.88
CA PRO A 115 1.42 10.56 3.19
C PRO A 115 0.99 11.95 3.68
N CYS A 116 1.85 12.55 4.51
CA CYS A 116 1.69 13.91 5.01
C CYS A 116 1.51 14.90 3.85
N ALA A 117 0.39 15.64 3.81
CA ALA A 117 0.10 16.63 2.77
C ALA A 117 1.25 17.65 2.62
N ARG A 118 1.85 18.08 3.75
CA ARG A 118 3.00 19.02 3.74
C ARG A 118 4.23 18.48 3.01
N CYS A 119 4.38 17.16 2.98
CA CYS A 119 5.52 16.45 2.42
C CYS A 119 5.31 16.00 0.97
N CYS A 120 4.06 15.79 0.57
CA CYS A 120 3.68 15.19 -0.72
C CYS A 120 2.78 16.08 -1.58
N ASN A 121 2.66 17.38 -1.26
CA ASN A 121 1.95 18.33 -2.12
C ASN A 121 2.70 18.49 -3.45
N ALA A 122 2.12 17.94 -4.51
CA ALA A 122 2.45 18.30 -5.89
C ALA A 122 2.11 19.78 -6.10
N SER A 123 3.14 20.63 -6.21
CA SER A 123 3.02 22.00 -6.74
C SER A 123 3.46 22.01 -8.19
#